data_AF-A0A353C4T5-F1
#
_entry.id   AF-A0A353C4T5-F1
#
_cell.length_a   1.000
_cell.length_b   1.000
_cell.length_c   1.000
_cell.angle_alpha   90.00
_cell.angle_beta   90.00
_cell.angle_gamma   90.00
#
_symmetry.space_group_name_H-M   'P 1'
#
loop_
_entity.id
_entity.type
_entity.pdbx_description
1 polymer ?
#
loop_
_entity_poly.entity_id
_entity_poly.type
_entity_poly.pdbx_seq_one_letter_code
_entity_poly.pdbx_strand_id
1 'polypeptide(L)'
;MNNQKKSAQSLNRAMIWQAIRESFVKLSPGTLWRNPVMFVVEVLATMLTVAIVRDLWIHHHTGLGFNIQIAFWLWVTVLFSNFAEALAEGRGKAQAAALRRTRSETIAKKIEGKATIATSAAALRKGDLVLVEPGDTIPGDGEVIEGIASVDESAITGESAPVIREAGGDRSSVTGGTKVLSDWIKVKISANPGETFLDKMIHLVEGAKRQKTPNEVALTILLLALTIIFLLAVVTLEPLAIYSGALQSVTALAALLVCLIPTTIGGLLSAIGIAGMDRLLKRNVIALSGRAAEAAGDVDVLLLDKTGTITLGNRMATEFIPAPGITAAELADAAQIASLSDETPEGRSIVILAKEQYNIRQRDLSKLGAAFVPFSAQTRMSGVNLNQREIRKGATEAIMAYVKRQGGEVPSEVQKNADRIAKEGGTPLVVAENNRALGVIYLKDIVKGGMKERFAELRRMGIKTV
;
A
#
# COMPACT_ATOMS: atom_id res chain seq x y z
N MET A 1 -13.23 18.35 -12.28
CA MET A 1 -12.82 19.68 -11.81
C MET A 1 -12.67 19.63 -10.30
N ASN A 2 -11.46 19.92 -9.82
CA ASN A 2 -11.04 20.45 -8.51
C ASN A 2 -11.77 20.06 -7.20
N ASN A 3 -11.14 19.19 -6.38
CA ASN A 3 -10.75 19.56 -5.00
C ASN A 3 -9.78 18.61 -4.26
N GLN A 4 -9.25 17.54 -4.87
CA GLN A 4 -8.27 16.65 -4.19
C GLN A 4 -6.79 17.03 -4.38
N LYS A 5 -6.49 18.27 -4.79
CA LYS A 5 -5.12 18.82 -4.75
C LYS A 5 -4.94 19.69 -3.51
N LYS A 6 -4.70 19.08 -2.33
CA LYS A 6 -4.04 19.69 -1.16
C LYS A 6 -3.88 18.69 0.00
N SER A 7 -3.01 17.70 -0.16
CA SER A 7 -2.35 17.07 1.00
C SER A 7 -0.95 16.53 0.65
N ALA A 8 -0.21 17.29 -0.18
CA ALA A 8 1.21 17.36 0.12
C ALA A 8 1.28 18.10 1.47
N GLN A 9 1.28 17.36 2.59
CA GLN A 9 1.61 17.92 3.89
C GLN A 9 2.98 18.57 3.76
N SER A 10 2.98 19.88 3.50
CA SER A 10 4.13 20.74 3.67
C SER A 10 4.66 20.51 5.08
N LEU A 11 5.98 20.63 5.24
CA LEU A 11 6.65 20.65 6.53
C LEU A 11 5.83 21.50 7.52
N ASN A 12 5.09 20.83 8.40
CA ASN A 12 4.26 21.52 9.37
C ASN A 12 5.19 22.16 10.41
N ARG A 13 4.95 23.42 10.77
CA ARG A 13 5.73 24.16 11.77
C ARG A 13 5.84 23.38 13.09
N ALA A 14 4.77 22.66 13.46
CA ALA A 14 4.77 21.78 14.63
C ALA A 14 5.77 20.62 14.52
N MET A 15 5.90 20.02 13.33
CA MET A 15 6.87 18.92 13.08
C MET A 15 8.31 19.41 13.12
N ILE A 16 8.58 20.59 12.55
CA ILE A 16 9.92 21.21 12.63
C ILE A 16 10.28 21.48 14.09
N TRP A 17 9.36 22.05 14.87
CA TRP A 17 9.60 22.33 16.29
C TRP A 17 9.84 21.05 17.09
N GLN A 18 9.06 20.00 16.83
CA GLN A 18 9.28 18.69 17.44
C GLN A 18 10.65 18.11 17.07
N ALA A 19 11.04 18.17 15.80
CA ALA A 19 12.34 17.68 15.34
C ALA A 19 13.51 18.46 15.97
N ILE A 20 13.37 19.77 16.17
CA ILE A 20 14.35 20.57 16.92
C ILE A 20 14.44 20.07 18.37
N ARG A 21 13.30 19.89 19.06
CA ARG A 21 13.33 19.38 20.44
C ARG A 21 13.98 18.00 20.53
N GLU A 22 13.62 17.10 19.61
CA GLU A 22 14.19 15.76 19.53
C GLU A 22 15.68 15.77 19.19
N SER A 23 16.18 16.72 18.39
CA SER A 23 17.60 16.82 18.06
C SER A 23 18.47 17.08 19.30
N PHE A 24 17.95 17.85 20.26
CA PHE A 24 18.62 18.07 21.54
C PHE A 24 18.52 16.85 22.47
N VAL A 25 17.40 16.14 22.47
CA VAL A 25 17.25 14.90 23.27
C VAL A 25 18.22 13.80 22.77
N LYS A 26 18.50 13.77 21.47
CA LYS A 26 19.43 12.82 20.83
C LYS A 26 20.92 13.15 21.03
N LEU A 27 21.28 14.24 21.74
CA LEU A 27 22.67 14.58 22.13
C LEU A 27 23.23 13.66 23.23
N SER A 28 22.81 12.40 23.29
CA SER A 28 23.35 11.46 24.27
C SER A 28 24.50 10.65 23.65
N PRO A 29 25.65 10.49 24.32
CA PRO A 29 26.77 9.71 23.79
C PRO A 29 26.40 8.27 23.42
N GLY A 30 25.42 7.70 24.15
CA GLY A 30 24.91 6.35 23.91
C GLY A 30 24.11 6.21 22.60
N THR A 31 23.51 7.29 22.08
CA THR A 31 22.81 7.26 20.79
C THR A 31 23.75 7.47 19.61
N LEU A 32 24.76 8.33 19.76
CA LEU A 32 25.68 8.70 18.69
C LEU A 32 26.79 7.67 18.43
N TRP A 33 27.12 6.79 19.39
CA TRP A 33 28.07 5.69 19.17
C TRP A 33 27.74 4.79 17.95
N ARG A 34 26.46 4.68 17.59
CA ARG A 34 26.02 3.90 16.40
C ARG A 34 26.35 4.59 15.06
N ASN A 35 26.74 5.86 15.11
CA ASN A 35 27.22 6.68 14.01
C ASN A 35 28.64 7.18 14.33
N PRO A 36 29.68 6.40 13.98
CA PRO A 36 31.05 6.69 14.41
C PRO A 36 31.58 8.04 13.90
N VAL A 37 31.12 8.48 12.73
CA VAL A 37 31.49 9.77 12.11
C VAL A 37 31.02 10.92 13.01
N MET A 38 29.73 10.95 13.34
CA MET A 38 29.16 12.02 14.15
C MET A 38 29.58 11.95 15.62
N PHE A 39 29.89 10.75 16.12
CA PHE A 39 30.46 10.57 17.46
C PHE A 39 31.82 11.26 17.59
N VAL A 40 32.70 11.20 16.58
CA VAL A 40 33.98 11.94 16.61
C VAL A 40 33.73 13.45 16.69
N VAL A 41 32.77 13.98 15.93
CA VAL A 41 32.41 15.41 15.98
C VAL A 41 31.90 15.81 17.37
N GLU A 42 31.06 14.98 18.00
CA GLU A 42 30.54 15.21 19.35
C GLU A 42 31.65 15.20 20.42
N VAL A 43 32.59 14.25 20.32
CA VAL A 43 33.74 14.17 21.23
C VAL A 43 34.62 15.42 21.09
N LEU A 44 34.90 15.87 19.87
CA LEU A 44 35.67 17.09 19.63
C LEU A 44 34.92 18.34 20.12
N ALA A 45 33.61 18.43 19.89
CA ALA A 45 32.79 19.54 20.37
C ALA A 45 32.79 19.61 21.90
N THR A 46 32.63 18.46 22.57
CA THR A 46 32.68 18.33 24.03
C THR A 46 34.06 18.70 24.56
N MET A 47 35.13 18.16 23.96
CA MET A 47 36.52 18.44 24.37
C MET A 47 36.85 19.94 24.28
N LEU A 48 36.47 20.60 23.17
CA LEU A 48 36.68 22.03 22.98
C LEU A 48 35.83 22.86 23.95
N THR A 49 34.59 22.44 24.22
CA THR A 49 33.74 23.09 25.22
C THR A 49 34.38 23.03 26.61
N VAL A 50 34.90 21.87 27.02
CA VAL A 50 35.62 21.71 28.29
C VAL A 50 36.88 22.57 28.34
N ALA A 51 37.64 22.63 27.25
CA ALA A 51 38.82 23.50 27.16
C ALA A 51 38.45 24.98 27.32
N ILE A 52 37.37 25.45 26.68
CA ILE A 52 36.88 26.83 26.82
C ILE A 52 36.48 27.12 28.27
N VAL A 53 35.76 26.23 28.94
CA VAL A 53 35.37 26.42 30.35
C VAL A 53 36.61 26.50 31.25
N ARG A 54 37.60 25.64 31.03
CA ARG A 54 38.87 25.67 31.77
C ARG A 54 39.61 26.98 31.54
N ASP A 55 39.74 27.42 30.29
CA ASP A 55 40.49 28.63 29.93
C ASP A 55 39.82 29.89 30.51
N LEU A 56 38.48 29.93 30.55
CA LEU A 56 37.71 30.97 31.26
C LEU A 56 37.98 30.96 32.77
N TRP A 57 38.07 29.79 33.40
CA TRP A 57 38.32 29.68 34.84
C TRP A 57 39.73 30.15 35.22
N ILE A 58 40.72 29.85 34.37
CA ILE A 58 42.13 30.21 34.58
C ILE A 58 42.42 31.66 34.10
N HIS A 59 41.41 32.41 33.66
CA HIS A 59 41.54 33.79 33.13
C HIS A 59 42.50 33.88 31.94
N HIS A 60 42.58 32.80 31.14
CA HIS A 60 43.41 32.74 29.95
C HIS A 60 42.56 33.10 28.73
N HIS A 61 42.76 34.30 28.19
CA HIS A 61 41.87 34.85 27.15
C HIS A 61 42.40 34.76 25.71
N THR A 62 43.53 34.09 25.49
CA THR A 62 44.13 33.98 24.16
C THR A 62 43.25 33.14 23.23
N GLY A 63 42.73 33.77 22.17
CA GLY A 63 41.94 33.06 21.13
C GLY A 63 40.55 32.57 21.55
N LEU A 64 40.01 33.02 22.70
CA LEU A 64 38.69 32.59 23.20
C LEU A 64 37.57 32.74 22.17
N GLY A 65 37.53 33.88 21.46
CA GLY A 65 36.51 34.12 20.43
C GLY A 65 36.54 33.09 19.30
N PHE A 66 37.75 32.72 18.84
CA PHE A 66 37.94 31.68 17.83
C PHE A 66 37.49 30.31 18.34
N ASN A 67 37.90 29.94 19.56
CA ASN A 67 37.52 28.66 20.16
C ASN A 67 35.99 28.54 20.33
N ILE A 68 35.33 29.59 20.83
CA ILE A 68 33.87 29.65 20.98
C ILE A 68 33.18 29.50 19.61
N GLN A 69 33.68 30.19 18.59
CA GLN A 69 33.10 30.12 17.25
C GLN A 69 33.20 28.71 16.65
N ILE A 70 34.36 28.04 16.79
CA ILE A 70 34.53 26.67 16.31
C ILE A 70 33.64 25.70 17.10
N ALA A 71 33.67 25.75 18.43
CA ALA A 71 32.84 24.89 19.28
C ALA A 71 31.34 25.04 18.96
N PHE A 72 30.88 26.27 18.72
CA PHE A 72 29.51 26.54 18.28
C PHE A 72 29.18 25.81 16.98
N TRP A 73 30.01 25.94 15.93
CA TRP A 73 29.77 25.27 14.66
C TRP A 73 29.84 23.74 14.73
N LEU A 74 30.69 23.20 15.59
CA LEU A 74 30.72 21.75 15.84
C LEU A 74 29.41 21.27 16.47
N TRP A 75 28.90 21.97 17.48
CA TRP A 75 27.59 21.65 18.06
C TRP A 75 26.45 21.80 17.06
N VAL A 76 26.46 22.85 16.23
CA VAL A 76 25.50 23.03 15.14
C VAL A 76 25.55 21.86 14.16
N THR A 77 26.74 21.34 13.85
CA THR A 77 26.91 20.20 12.95
C THR A 77 26.30 18.91 13.52
N VAL A 78 26.52 18.63 14.81
CA VAL A 78 25.90 17.48 15.50
C VAL A 78 24.38 17.64 15.56
N LEU A 79 23.90 18.82 15.93
CA LEU A 79 22.48 19.14 16.00
C LEU A 79 21.79 19.00 14.64
N PHE A 80 22.44 19.42 13.56
CA PHE A 80 21.90 19.32 12.21
C PHE A 80 21.69 17.86 11.79
N SER A 81 22.66 16.98 12.08
CA SER A 81 22.53 15.54 11.86
C SER A 81 21.35 14.96 12.63
N ASN A 82 21.27 15.25 13.93
CA ASN A 82 20.18 14.76 14.79
C ASN A 82 18.81 15.29 14.35
N PHE A 83 18.76 16.54 13.88
CA PHE A 83 17.57 17.17 13.34
C PHE A 83 17.10 16.49 12.05
N ALA A 84 18.01 16.19 11.11
CA ALA A 84 17.66 15.50 9.88
C ALA A 84 17.05 14.11 10.15
N GLU A 85 17.60 13.38 11.10
CA GLU A 85 17.08 12.08 11.53
C GLU A 85 15.71 12.21 12.21
N ALA A 86 15.57 13.11 13.18
CA ALA A 86 14.31 13.36 13.89
C ALA A 86 13.19 13.81 12.93
N LEU A 87 13.53 14.64 11.95
CA LEU A 87 12.59 15.10 10.93
C LEU A 87 12.10 13.94 10.03
N ALA A 88 12.99 13.02 9.68
CA ALA A 88 12.63 11.84 8.90
C ALA A 88 11.72 10.89 9.71
N GLU A 89 12.06 10.62 10.97
CA GLU A 89 11.22 9.82 11.87
C GLU A 89 9.84 10.43 12.14
N GLY A 90 9.79 11.74 12.38
CA GLY A 90 8.55 12.45 12.70
C GLY A 90 7.51 12.34 11.59
N ARG A 91 7.95 12.29 10.32
CA ARG A 91 7.07 12.05 9.16
C ARG A 91 6.45 10.65 9.18
N GLY A 92 7.25 9.63 9.48
CA GLY A 92 6.75 8.27 9.64
C GLY A 92 5.73 8.18 10.78
N LYS A 93 6.12 8.63 11.98
CA LYS A 93 5.25 8.59 13.19
C LYS A 93 3.88 9.26 12.96
N ALA A 94 3.84 10.37 12.23
CA ALA A 94 2.57 11.07 11.93
C ALA A 94 1.60 10.22 11.08
N GLN A 95 2.11 9.46 10.10
CA GLN A 95 1.28 8.55 9.31
C GLN A 95 0.83 7.34 10.13
N ALA A 96 1.74 6.74 10.92
CA ALA A 96 1.38 5.65 11.83
C ALA A 96 0.27 6.06 12.81
N ALA A 97 0.33 7.28 13.33
CA ALA A 97 -0.70 7.83 14.21
C ALA A 97 -2.06 7.98 13.51
N ALA A 98 -2.08 8.34 12.22
CA ALA A 98 -3.32 8.40 11.44
C ALA A 98 -3.96 7.01 11.27
N LEU A 99 -3.16 5.99 10.92
CA LEU A 99 -3.65 4.60 10.82
C LEU A 99 -4.17 4.08 12.16
N ARG A 100 -3.49 4.39 13.27
CA ARG A 100 -3.94 4.01 14.61
C ARG A 100 -5.32 4.56 14.96
N ARG A 101 -5.59 5.83 14.62
CA ARG A 101 -6.88 6.47 14.92
C ARG A 101 -8.04 5.77 14.23
N THR A 102 -7.89 5.43 12.95
CA THR A 102 -8.89 4.68 12.18
C THR A 102 -9.25 3.35 12.86
N ARG A 103 -8.26 2.64 13.40
CA ARG A 103 -8.49 1.38 14.13
C ARG A 103 -9.23 1.60 15.46
N SER A 104 -8.80 2.56 16.28
CA SER A 104 -9.34 2.76 17.63
C SER A 104 -10.82 3.16 17.65
N GLU A 105 -11.29 3.83 16.60
CA GLU A 105 -12.66 4.37 16.52
C GLU A 105 -13.67 3.37 15.90
N THR A 106 -13.20 2.23 15.38
CA THR A 106 -14.09 1.25 14.73
C THR A 106 -14.86 0.42 15.76
N ILE A 107 -16.19 0.39 15.64
CA ILE A 107 -17.09 -0.43 16.46
C ILE A 107 -17.37 -1.75 15.72
N ALA A 108 -17.23 -2.87 16.43
CA ALA A 108 -17.48 -4.22 15.96
C ALA A 108 -18.79 -4.77 16.55
N LYS A 109 -19.53 -5.55 15.76
CA LYS A 109 -20.70 -6.33 16.22
C LYS A 109 -20.25 -7.75 16.57
N LYS A 110 -19.72 -7.94 17.79
CA LYS A 110 -19.24 -9.26 18.25
C LYS A 110 -20.42 -10.19 18.53
N ILE A 111 -20.39 -11.40 18.01
CA ILE A 111 -21.43 -12.42 18.22
C ILE A 111 -21.10 -13.17 19.52
N GLU A 112 -21.99 -13.07 20.51
CA GLU A 112 -21.95 -13.87 21.73
C GLU A 112 -23.27 -14.65 21.86
N GLY A 113 -23.20 -15.97 21.68
CA GLY A 113 -24.38 -16.83 21.65
C GLY A 113 -25.29 -16.52 20.45
N LYS A 114 -26.49 -16.00 20.72
CA LYS A 114 -27.48 -15.61 19.68
C LYS A 114 -27.57 -14.10 19.45
N ALA A 115 -26.86 -13.29 20.22
CA ALA A 115 -26.94 -11.83 20.16
C ALA A 115 -25.62 -11.21 19.67
N THR A 116 -25.71 -10.01 19.11
CA THR A 116 -24.55 -9.18 18.74
C THR A 116 -24.35 -8.06 19.76
N ILE A 117 -23.13 -7.93 20.27
CA ILE A 117 -22.73 -6.89 21.24
C ILE A 117 -21.77 -5.91 20.54
N ALA A 118 -22.06 -4.62 20.67
CA ALA A 118 -21.16 -3.56 20.20
C ALA A 118 -19.88 -3.53 21.05
N THR A 119 -18.75 -3.84 20.44
CA THR A 119 -17.43 -3.93 21.09
C THR A 119 -16.43 -3.10 20.30
N SER A 120 -15.45 -2.47 20.95
CA SER A 120 -14.37 -1.79 20.24
C SER A 120 -13.53 -2.79 19.44
N ALA A 121 -13.15 -2.45 18.21
CA ALA A 121 -12.20 -3.22 17.41
C ALA A 121 -10.87 -3.51 18.13
N ALA A 122 -10.43 -2.62 19.04
CA ALA A 122 -9.22 -2.81 19.83
C ALA A 122 -9.34 -3.92 20.90
N ALA A 123 -10.56 -4.24 21.34
CA ALA A 123 -10.82 -5.27 22.35
C ALA A 123 -10.98 -6.68 21.76
N LEU A 124 -11.18 -6.79 20.43
CA LEU A 124 -11.28 -8.08 19.76
C LEU A 124 -10.01 -8.91 19.96
N ARG A 125 -10.20 -10.24 20.02
CA ARG A 125 -9.13 -11.23 20.15
C ARG A 125 -9.29 -12.31 19.09
N LYS A 126 -8.20 -13.02 18.80
CA LYS A 126 -8.21 -14.16 17.90
C LYS A 126 -9.26 -15.18 18.35
N GLY A 127 -10.12 -15.60 17.41
CA GLY A 127 -11.21 -16.53 17.65
C GLY A 127 -12.57 -15.88 17.88
N ASP A 128 -12.63 -14.56 18.15
CA ASP A 128 -13.90 -13.85 18.22
C ASP A 128 -14.63 -13.89 16.88
N LEU A 129 -15.97 -13.99 16.94
CA LEU A 129 -16.83 -13.94 15.77
C LEU A 129 -17.49 -12.56 15.69
N VAL A 130 -17.45 -11.94 14.51
CA VAL A 130 -18.08 -10.65 14.26
C VAL A 130 -19.00 -10.72 13.06
N LEU A 131 -20.16 -10.06 13.16
CA LEU A 131 -21.06 -9.84 12.03
C LEU A 131 -20.69 -8.52 11.36
N VAL A 132 -20.55 -8.52 10.04
CA VAL A 132 -20.30 -7.30 9.25
C VAL A 132 -21.36 -7.19 8.17
N GLU A 133 -22.06 -6.06 8.16
CA GLU A 133 -23.20 -5.77 7.26
C GLU A 133 -22.83 -4.71 6.21
N PRO A 134 -23.66 -4.50 5.16
CA PRO A 134 -23.40 -3.49 4.15
C PRO A 134 -23.23 -2.10 4.78
N GLY A 135 -22.13 -1.43 4.44
CA GLY A 135 -21.78 -0.12 4.98
C GLY A 135 -20.83 -0.15 6.18
N ASP A 136 -20.69 -1.28 6.87
CA ASP A 136 -19.78 -1.44 7.99
C ASP A 136 -18.32 -1.56 7.53
N THR A 137 -17.40 -1.15 8.42
CA THR A 137 -15.96 -1.40 8.26
C THR A 137 -15.59 -2.69 8.96
N ILE A 138 -14.81 -3.54 8.31
CA ILE A 138 -14.30 -4.79 8.89
C ILE A 138 -13.39 -4.44 10.07
N PRO A 139 -13.70 -4.87 11.31
CA PRO A 139 -13.05 -4.34 12.51
C PRO A 139 -11.65 -4.93 12.77
N GLY A 140 -11.30 -6.05 12.14
CA GLY A 140 -9.99 -6.69 12.28
C GLY A 140 -9.79 -7.78 11.23
N ASP A 141 -8.55 -8.24 11.09
CA ASP A 141 -8.24 -9.30 10.12
C ASP A 141 -8.86 -10.63 10.54
N GLY A 142 -9.34 -11.38 9.56
CA GLY A 142 -10.01 -12.64 9.82
C GLY A 142 -10.30 -13.45 8.59
N GLU A 143 -11.06 -14.52 8.80
CA GLU A 143 -11.59 -15.38 7.75
C GLU A 143 -13.12 -15.37 7.81
N VAL A 144 -13.75 -15.26 6.64
CA VAL A 144 -15.20 -15.44 6.48
C VAL A 144 -15.53 -16.91 6.74
N ILE A 145 -16.32 -17.15 7.78
CA ILE A 145 -16.78 -18.49 8.14
C ILE A 145 -18.21 -18.76 7.67
N GLU A 146 -18.97 -17.71 7.38
CA GLU A 146 -20.35 -17.80 6.89
C GLU A 146 -20.71 -16.55 6.09
N GLY A 147 -21.49 -16.73 5.02
CA GLY A 147 -21.91 -15.65 4.14
C GLY A 147 -20.96 -15.39 2.97
N ILE A 148 -21.35 -14.42 2.14
CA ILE A 148 -20.61 -13.93 0.99
C ILE A 148 -20.92 -12.45 0.82
N ALA A 149 -19.91 -11.62 0.57
CA ALA A 149 -20.07 -10.18 0.42
C ALA A 149 -19.07 -9.58 -0.56
N SER A 150 -19.42 -8.43 -1.12
CA SER A 150 -18.51 -7.58 -1.89
C SER A 150 -17.82 -6.58 -0.95
N VAL A 151 -16.49 -6.50 -1.00
CA VAL A 151 -15.67 -5.68 -0.08
C VAL A 151 -14.83 -4.67 -0.87
N ASP A 152 -14.88 -3.42 -0.43
CA ASP A 152 -14.00 -2.35 -0.89
C ASP A 152 -12.69 -2.36 -0.08
N GLU A 153 -11.62 -2.81 -0.73
CA GLU A 153 -10.27 -2.85 -0.16
C GLU A 153 -9.42 -1.63 -0.54
N SER A 154 -10.01 -0.59 -1.15
CA SER A 154 -9.29 0.58 -1.65
C SER A 154 -8.51 1.33 -0.57
N ALA A 155 -8.96 1.28 0.68
CA ALA A 155 -8.26 1.87 1.81
C ALA A 155 -6.86 1.26 2.05
N ILE A 156 -6.66 0.00 1.64
CA ILE A 156 -5.43 -0.75 1.86
C ILE A 156 -4.68 -0.99 0.55
N THR A 157 -5.37 -1.47 -0.49
CA THR A 157 -4.75 -1.82 -1.77
C THR A 157 -4.63 -0.61 -2.71
N GLY A 158 -5.43 0.43 -2.49
CA GLY A 158 -5.54 1.58 -3.40
C GLY A 158 -6.28 1.27 -4.70
N GLU A 159 -6.79 0.05 -4.89
CA GLU A 159 -7.58 -0.33 -6.06
C GLU A 159 -9.07 -0.11 -5.77
N SER A 160 -9.76 0.60 -6.66
CA SER A 160 -11.18 0.97 -6.47
C SER A 160 -12.18 -0.12 -6.87
N ALA A 161 -11.70 -1.25 -7.38
CA ALA A 161 -12.56 -2.37 -7.77
C ALA A 161 -12.87 -3.22 -6.52
N PRO A 162 -14.16 -3.49 -6.22
CA PRO A 162 -14.51 -4.30 -5.09
C PRO A 162 -14.23 -5.79 -5.34
N VAL A 163 -13.92 -6.51 -4.26
CA VAL A 163 -13.51 -7.92 -4.28
C VAL A 163 -14.53 -8.77 -3.53
N ILE A 164 -14.88 -9.93 -4.08
CA ILE A 164 -15.82 -10.87 -3.46
C ILE A 164 -15.08 -11.70 -2.39
N ARG A 165 -15.66 -11.78 -1.20
CA ARG A 165 -15.18 -12.56 -0.05
C ARG A 165 -16.26 -13.54 0.38
N GLU A 166 -15.92 -14.83 0.46
CA GLU A 166 -16.87 -15.92 0.71
C GLU A 166 -16.34 -16.97 1.69
N ALA A 167 -17.25 -17.64 2.39
CA ALA A 167 -16.90 -18.73 3.30
C ALA A 167 -16.40 -20.00 2.56
N GLY A 168 -15.42 -20.69 3.15
CA GLY A 168 -15.05 -22.05 2.77
C GLY A 168 -14.19 -22.20 1.51
N GLY A 169 -13.61 -21.11 1.01
CA GLY A 169 -12.67 -21.13 -0.13
C GLY A 169 -11.46 -20.21 0.04
N ASP A 170 -10.64 -20.11 -1.02
CA ASP A 170 -9.42 -19.30 -1.06
C ASP A 170 -9.67 -17.79 -0.92
N ARG A 171 -10.92 -17.35 -1.08
CA ARG A 171 -11.35 -15.94 -0.98
C ARG A 171 -11.93 -15.57 0.39
N SER A 172 -11.73 -16.42 1.40
CA SER A 172 -12.28 -16.21 2.74
C SER A 172 -11.53 -15.18 3.57
N SER A 173 -10.26 -14.86 3.29
CA SER A 173 -9.50 -13.90 4.08
C SER A 173 -9.99 -12.46 3.88
N VAL A 174 -10.17 -11.72 4.97
CA VAL A 174 -10.57 -10.31 4.99
C VAL A 174 -9.62 -9.47 5.84
N THR A 175 -9.44 -8.21 5.44
CA THR A 175 -8.50 -7.29 6.09
C THR A 175 -9.25 -6.22 6.88
N GLY A 176 -8.83 -5.97 8.11
CA GLY A 176 -9.37 -4.91 8.96
C GLY A 176 -9.19 -3.52 8.33
N GLY A 177 -10.19 -2.65 8.47
CA GLY A 177 -10.21 -1.31 7.89
C GLY A 177 -10.76 -1.23 6.45
N THR A 178 -11.10 -2.37 5.84
CA THR A 178 -11.82 -2.43 4.55
C THR A 178 -13.33 -2.35 4.76
N LYS A 179 -14.11 -2.00 3.73
CA LYS A 179 -15.55 -1.72 3.88
C LYS A 179 -16.40 -2.74 3.14
N VAL A 180 -17.43 -3.28 3.80
CA VAL A 180 -18.40 -4.17 3.14
C VAL A 180 -19.39 -3.32 2.35
N LEU A 181 -19.60 -3.66 1.08
CA LEU A 181 -20.49 -2.95 0.16
C LEU A 181 -21.85 -3.63 -0.02
N SER A 182 -21.87 -4.97 -0.10
CA SER A 182 -23.09 -5.74 -0.33
C SER A 182 -23.14 -6.98 0.55
N ASP A 183 -24.36 -7.45 0.85
CA ASP A 183 -24.64 -8.63 1.67
C ASP A 183 -23.95 -8.61 3.04
N TRP A 184 -23.91 -9.76 3.73
CA TRP A 184 -23.33 -9.86 5.07
C TRP A 184 -22.33 -11.01 5.14
N ILE A 185 -21.37 -10.87 6.04
CA ILE A 185 -20.38 -11.91 6.34
C ILE A 185 -20.20 -12.05 7.84
N LYS A 186 -20.04 -13.29 8.31
CA LYS A 186 -19.52 -13.58 9.65
C LYS A 186 -18.04 -13.86 9.53
N VAL A 187 -17.25 -13.05 10.22
CA VAL A 187 -15.80 -13.12 10.20
C VAL A 187 -15.30 -13.66 11.52
N LYS A 188 -14.44 -14.67 11.48
CA LYS A 188 -13.67 -15.14 12.62
C LYS A 188 -12.33 -14.40 12.65
N ILE A 189 -12.09 -13.65 13.72
CA ILE A 189 -10.87 -12.88 13.89
C ILE A 189 -9.66 -13.82 13.95
N SER A 190 -8.66 -13.57 13.09
CA SER A 190 -7.48 -14.44 12.95
C SER A 190 -6.23 -13.90 13.64
N ALA A 191 -6.19 -12.59 13.90
CA ALA A 191 -5.05 -11.88 14.50
C ALA A 191 -5.41 -11.20 15.83
N ASN A 192 -4.49 -11.23 16.79
CA ASN A 192 -4.63 -10.45 18.02
C ASN A 192 -4.21 -8.98 17.81
N PRO A 193 -4.58 -8.06 18.72
CA PRO A 193 -4.01 -6.72 18.74
C PRO A 193 -2.48 -6.74 18.76
N GLY A 194 -1.88 -6.00 17.84
CA GLY A 194 -0.43 -5.99 17.60
C GLY A 194 0.00 -6.88 16.43
N GLU A 195 -0.85 -7.81 15.98
CA GLU A 195 -0.53 -8.77 14.90
C GLU A 195 -1.32 -8.50 13.61
N THR A 196 -2.28 -7.56 13.65
CA THR A 196 -3.10 -7.19 12.50
C THR A 196 -2.25 -6.56 11.39
N PHE A 197 -2.77 -6.55 10.17
CA PHE A 197 -2.15 -5.96 9.00
C PHE A 197 -1.88 -4.46 9.21
N LEU A 198 -2.86 -3.73 9.77
CA LEU A 198 -2.68 -2.35 10.18
C LEU A 198 -1.60 -2.19 11.25
N ASP A 199 -1.53 -3.08 12.25
CA ASP A 199 -0.47 -3.04 13.26
C ASP A 199 0.91 -3.33 12.67
N LYS A 200 1.01 -4.27 11.72
CA LYS A 200 2.25 -4.53 10.96
C LYS A 200 2.66 -3.28 10.18
N MET A 201 1.73 -2.60 9.51
CA MET A 201 2.02 -1.31 8.84
C MET A 201 2.52 -0.26 9.82
N ILE A 202 1.86 -0.12 10.97
CA ILE A 202 2.27 0.80 12.03
C ILE A 202 3.69 0.47 12.51
N HIS A 203 3.99 -0.80 12.78
CA HIS A 203 5.32 -1.23 13.21
C HIS A 203 6.41 -0.97 12.16
N LEU A 204 6.10 -1.16 10.87
CA LEU A 204 7.03 -0.83 9.78
C LEU A 204 7.33 0.67 9.71
N VAL A 205 6.31 1.50 9.96
CA VAL A 205 6.42 2.96 9.92
C VAL A 205 7.13 3.53 11.16
N GLU A 206 6.88 2.95 12.34
CA GLU A 206 7.46 3.42 13.61
C GLU A 206 8.93 3.00 13.82
N GLY A 207 9.49 2.22 12.89
CA GLY A 207 10.94 2.04 12.77
C GLY A 207 11.62 1.28 13.92
N ALA A 208 10.88 0.71 14.87
CA ALA A 208 11.43 0.22 16.13
C ALA A 208 12.42 -0.96 16.02
N LYS A 209 12.59 -1.57 14.84
CA LYS A 209 13.60 -2.61 14.58
C LYS A 209 14.17 -2.55 13.16
N ARG A 210 14.44 -1.36 12.60
CA ARG A 210 15.17 -1.30 11.31
C ARG A 210 16.60 -1.79 11.51
N GLN A 211 16.93 -2.90 10.86
CA GLN A 211 18.32 -3.29 10.64
C GLN A 211 18.93 -2.41 9.54
N LYS A 212 20.22 -2.05 9.70
CA LYS A 212 20.97 -1.36 8.64
C LYS A 212 20.97 -2.22 7.37
N THR A 213 20.82 -1.58 6.22
CA THR A 213 20.82 -2.29 4.94
C THR A 213 22.25 -2.62 4.48
N PRO A 214 22.45 -3.58 3.57
CA PRO A 214 23.79 -3.93 3.07
C PRO A 214 24.59 -2.72 2.56
N ASN A 215 23.99 -1.85 1.73
CA ASN A 215 24.65 -0.64 1.24
C ASN A 215 24.92 0.36 2.36
N GLU A 216 24.01 0.49 3.34
CA GLU A 216 24.24 1.34 4.52
C GLU A 216 25.45 0.85 5.33
N VAL A 217 25.58 -0.47 5.52
CA VAL A 217 26.72 -1.09 6.21
C VAL A 217 28.01 -0.89 5.41
N ALA A 218 28.00 -1.15 4.10
CA ALA A 218 29.16 -0.98 3.23
C ALA A 218 29.68 0.46 3.25
N LEU A 219 28.76 1.44 3.14
CA LEU A 219 29.11 2.84 3.24
C LEU A 219 29.63 3.20 4.63
N THR A 220 29.01 2.68 5.70
CA THR A 220 29.48 2.89 7.08
C THR A 220 30.93 2.41 7.26
N ILE A 221 31.30 1.26 6.69
CA ILE A 221 32.67 0.73 6.74
C ILE A 221 33.64 1.68 6.03
N LEU A 222 33.29 2.16 4.84
CA LEU A 222 34.12 3.12 4.10
C LEU A 222 34.28 4.44 4.85
N LEU A 223 33.19 4.99 5.39
CA LEU A 223 33.22 6.24 6.17
C LEU A 223 34.06 6.09 7.44
N LEU A 224 33.99 4.94 8.11
CA LEU A 224 34.82 4.63 9.26
C LEU A 224 36.31 4.56 8.88
N ALA A 225 36.65 3.89 7.77
CA ALA A 225 38.02 3.80 7.29
C ALA A 225 38.60 5.20 6.97
N LEU A 226 37.84 6.04 6.25
CA LEU A 226 38.25 7.42 5.97
C LEU A 226 38.41 8.25 7.25
N THR A 227 37.51 8.08 8.22
CA THR A 227 37.60 8.78 9.51
C THR A 227 38.87 8.40 10.26
N ILE A 228 39.24 7.12 10.27
CA ILE A 228 40.49 6.65 10.89
C ILE A 228 41.71 7.22 10.15
N ILE A 229 41.71 7.21 8.81
CA ILE A 229 42.81 7.75 8.01
C ILE A 229 43.00 9.25 8.31
N PHE A 230 41.92 10.04 8.31
CA PHE A 230 42.00 11.46 8.60
C PHE A 230 42.34 11.77 10.05
N LEU A 231 41.87 10.95 11.00
CA LEU A 231 42.27 11.06 12.39
C LEU A 231 43.78 10.88 12.55
N LEU A 232 44.34 9.82 11.98
CA LEU A 232 45.79 9.58 12.01
C LEU A 232 46.57 10.69 11.29
N ALA A 233 46.08 11.16 10.14
CA ALA A 233 46.70 12.26 9.40
C ALA A 233 46.74 13.55 10.23
N VAL A 234 45.66 13.91 10.92
CA VAL A 234 45.60 15.14 11.72
C VAL A 234 46.40 14.99 13.02
N VAL A 235 46.32 13.86 13.71
CA VAL A 235 47.08 13.62 14.96
C VAL A 235 48.58 13.63 14.70
N THR A 236 49.05 13.14 13.54
CA THR A 236 50.47 13.17 13.17
C THR A 236 50.98 14.56 12.79
N LEU A 237 50.11 15.54 12.50
CA LEU A 237 50.54 16.92 12.27
C LEU A 237 51.07 17.59 13.55
N GLU A 238 50.59 17.21 14.72
CA GLU A 238 51.03 17.81 15.99
C GLU A 238 52.53 17.59 16.28
N PRO A 239 53.08 16.35 16.28
CA PRO A 239 54.52 16.15 16.47
C PRO A 239 55.37 16.79 15.35
N LEU A 240 54.87 16.82 14.12
CA LEU A 240 55.55 17.49 13.00
C LEU A 240 55.58 19.03 13.18
N ALA A 241 54.49 19.61 13.67
CA ALA A 241 54.37 21.02 14.00
C ALA A 241 55.32 21.40 15.16
N ILE A 242 55.42 20.53 16.17
CA ILE A 242 56.38 20.70 17.28
C ILE A 242 57.82 20.67 16.74
N TYR A 243 58.16 19.69 15.89
CA TYR A 243 59.50 19.57 15.31
C TYR A 243 59.87 20.76 14.41
N SER A 244 58.92 21.27 13.63
CA SER A 244 59.14 22.40 12.71
C SER A 244 59.05 23.78 13.38
N GLY A 245 58.71 23.85 14.67
CA GLY A 245 58.49 25.12 15.39
C GLY A 245 57.20 25.85 15.01
N ALA A 246 56.30 25.22 14.26
CA ALA A 246 55.05 25.79 13.77
C ALA A 246 53.83 25.25 14.54
N LEU A 247 53.80 25.48 15.86
CA LEU A 247 52.76 24.99 16.76
C LEU A 247 51.35 25.35 16.25
N GLN A 248 50.47 24.34 16.19
CA GLN A 248 49.06 24.51 15.82
C GLN A 248 48.19 24.42 17.06
N SER A 249 47.09 25.17 17.10
CA SER A 249 46.12 25.03 18.19
C SER A 249 45.32 23.74 18.03
N VAL A 250 45.02 23.08 19.16
CA VAL A 250 44.15 21.89 19.17
C VAL A 250 42.80 22.19 18.53
N THR A 251 42.29 23.42 18.69
CA THR A 251 41.08 23.91 18.02
C THR A 251 41.19 23.88 16.49
N ALA A 252 42.32 24.32 15.93
CA ALA A 252 42.53 24.31 14.48
C ALA A 252 42.65 22.88 13.95
N LEU A 253 43.34 21.98 14.67
CA LEU A 253 43.42 20.56 14.32
C LEU A 253 42.05 19.87 14.40
N ALA A 254 41.26 20.15 15.43
CA ALA A 254 39.90 19.63 15.56
C ALA A 254 38.98 20.12 14.43
N ALA A 255 39.06 21.42 14.09
CA ALA A 255 38.32 21.98 12.96
C ALA A 255 38.73 21.33 11.63
N LEU A 256 40.03 21.17 11.39
CA LEU A 256 40.56 20.49 10.20
C LEU A 256 40.04 19.06 10.10
N LEU A 257 40.09 18.30 11.20
CA LEU A 257 39.62 16.92 11.23
C LEU A 257 38.13 16.81 10.86
N VAL A 258 37.29 17.69 11.42
CA VAL A 258 35.85 17.71 11.12
C VAL A 258 35.58 18.11 9.66
N CYS A 259 36.38 19.01 9.09
CA CYS A 259 36.28 19.38 7.68
C CYS A 259 36.68 18.25 6.72
N LEU A 260 37.59 17.36 7.12
CA LEU A 260 38.04 16.22 6.30
C LEU A 260 37.13 14.99 6.42
N ILE A 261 36.65 14.71 7.63
CA ILE A 261 35.74 13.61 7.87
C ILE A 261 34.45 13.80 7.05
N PRO A 262 33.89 12.73 6.45
CA PRO A 262 32.70 12.80 5.59
C PRO A 262 31.39 12.98 6.40
N THR A 263 31.30 14.07 7.17
CA THR A 263 30.19 14.41 8.07
C THR A 263 28.86 14.58 7.34
N THR A 264 28.88 15.11 6.12
CA THR A 264 27.66 15.31 5.30
C THR A 264 26.92 13.99 5.04
N ILE A 265 27.64 12.96 4.61
CA ILE A 265 27.04 11.66 4.30
C ILE A 265 26.79 10.88 5.60
N GLY A 266 27.74 10.91 6.54
CA GLY A 266 27.62 10.22 7.82
C GLY A 266 26.42 10.66 8.65
N GLY A 267 26.09 11.96 8.64
CA GLY A 267 24.94 12.50 9.36
C GLY A 267 23.58 12.29 8.67
N LEU A 268 23.57 12.10 7.34
CA LEU A 268 22.31 12.02 6.57
C LEU A 268 21.91 10.59 6.20
N LEU A 269 22.81 9.61 6.31
CA LEU A 269 22.58 8.24 5.86
C LEU A 269 21.31 7.61 6.45
N SER A 270 21.12 7.69 7.76
CA SER A 270 19.92 7.17 8.45
C SER A 270 18.64 7.86 7.98
N ALA A 271 18.69 9.19 7.82
CA ALA A 271 17.55 9.99 7.40
C ALA A 271 17.10 9.66 5.96
N ILE A 272 18.05 9.40 5.06
CA ILE A 272 17.77 8.97 3.68
C ILE A 272 17.00 7.64 3.68
N GLY A 273 17.45 6.67 4.48
CA GLY A 273 16.79 5.36 4.58
C GLY A 273 15.35 5.46 5.09
N ILE A 274 15.09 6.30 6.10
CA ILE A 274 13.75 6.52 6.66
C ILE A 274 12.85 7.25 5.65
N ALA A 275 13.36 8.30 5.01
CA ALA A 275 12.62 9.06 4.02
C ALA A 275 12.27 8.22 2.77
N GLY A 276 13.15 7.28 2.37
CA GLY A 276 12.90 6.34 1.28
C GLY A 276 11.70 5.43 1.56
N MET A 277 11.61 4.90 2.78
CA MET A 277 10.49 4.05 3.21
C MET A 277 9.17 4.82 3.26
N ASP A 278 9.17 6.05 3.79
CA ASP A 278 8.00 6.94 3.78
C ASP A 278 7.49 7.19 2.34
N ARG A 279 8.41 7.33 1.38
CA ARG A 279 8.06 7.54 -0.02
C ARG A 279 7.43 6.29 -0.67
N LEU A 280 7.86 5.08 -0.31
CA LEU A 280 7.23 3.84 -0.79
C LEU A 280 5.79 3.71 -0.29
N LEU A 281 5.55 4.01 0.99
CA LEU A 281 4.21 3.97 1.57
C LEU A 281 3.26 4.98 0.92
N LYS A 282 3.74 6.19 0.58
CA LYS A 282 2.98 7.18 -0.20
C LYS A 282 2.61 6.70 -1.62
N ARG A 283 3.26 5.64 -2.10
CA ARG A 283 2.97 4.97 -3.37
C ARG A 283 2.20 3.66 -3.17
N ASN A 284 1.63 3.45 -1.98
CA ASN A 284 0.93 2.23 -1.58
C ASN A 284 1.80 0.97 -1.67
N VAL A 285 3.12 1.11 -1.50
CA VAL A 285 4.06 -0.01 -1.44
C VAL A 285 4.51 -0.22 0.00
N ILE A 286 4.20 -1.38 0.56
CA ILE A 286 4.60 -1.76 1.91
C ILE A 286 5.86 -2.62 1.82
N ALA A 287 7.01 -2.04 2.16
CA ALA A 287 8.25 -2.80 2.28
C ALA A 287 8.41 -3.32 3.72
N LEU A 288 8.54 -4.64 3.87
CA LEU A 288 8.70 -5.30 5.18
C LEU A 288 10.02 -4.93 5.88
N SER A 289 11.00 -4.43 5.14
CA SER A 289 12.27 -3.94 5.68
C SER A 289 12.92 -2.97 4.70
N GLY A 290 13.83 -2.14 5.21
CA GLY A 290 14.69 -1.31 4.35
C GLY A 290 15.54 -2.15 3.39
N ARG A 291 15.93 -3.37 3.81
CA ARG A 291 16.69 -4.31 2.97
C ARG A 291 15.88 -4.77 1.76
N ALA A 292 14.59 -5.04 1.92
CA ALA A 292 13.71 -5.41 0.81
C ALA A 292 13.57 -4.27 -0.20
N ALA A 293 13.42 -3.03 0.30
CA ALA A 293 13.36 -1.84 -0.56
C ALA A 293 14.66 -1.62 -1.36
N GLU A 294 15.82 -1.84 -0.73
CA GLU A 294 17.12 -1.73 -1.39
C GLU A 294 17.34 -2.85 -2.42
N ALA A 295 17.05 -4.09 -2.05
CA ALA A 295 17.16 -5.24 -2.95
C ALA A 295 16.25 -5.11 -4.17
N ALA A 296 15.06 -4.50 -4.04
CA ALA A 296 14.18 -4.23 -5.17
C ALA A 296 14.78 -3.27 -6.20
N GLY A 297 15.77 -2.44 -5.81
CA GLY A 297 16.51 -1.58 -6.73
C GLY A 297 17.58 -2.29 -7.53
N ASP A 298 17.95 -3.52 -7.15
CA ASP A 298 19.02 -4.33 -7.74
C ASP A 298 18.46 -5.57 -8.48
N VAL A 299 17.21 -5.50 -8.94
CA VAL A 299 16.52 -6.61 -9.62
C VAL A 299 16.75 -6.54 -11.13
N ASP A 300 17.27 -7.64 -11.70
CA ASP A 300 17.46 -7.78 -13.15
C ASP A 300 16.20 -8.29 -13.89
N VAL A 301 15.39 -9.11 -13.22
CA VAL A 301 14.23 -9.78 -13.81
C VAL A 301 13.03 -9.65 -12.90
N LEU A 302 11.98 -9.01 -13.42
CA LEU A 302 10.68 -8.91 -12.79
C LEU A 302 9.77 -10.03 -13.33
N LEU A 303 9.43 -10.97 -12.46
CA LEU A 303 8.40 -11.99 -12.72
C LEU A 303 7.05 -11.42 -12.29
N LEU A 304 6.08 -11.34 -13.20
CA LEU A 304 4.75 -10.86 -12.86
C LEU A 304 3.74 -12.00 -12.97
N ASP A 305 2.94 -12.18 -11.93
CA ASP A 305 1.69 -12.90 -12.12
C ASP A 305 0.80 -12.10 -13.08
N LYS A 306 -0.01 -12.77 -13.92
CA LYS A 306 -0.81 -12.07 -14.93
C LYS A 306 -2.08 -11.51 -14.31
N THR A 307 -2.85 -12.40 -13.69
CA THR A 307 -4.21 -12.11 -13.25
C THR A 307 -4.18 -11.18 -12.03
N GLY A 308 -4.89 -10.06 -12.11
CA GLY A 308 -4.96 -9.05 -11.03
C GLY A 308 -3.73 -8.13 -10.93
N THR A 309 -2.57 -8.54 -11.46
CA THR A 309 -1.37 -7.68 -11.49
C THR A 309 -1.26 -6.91 -12.81
N ILE A 310 -1.19 -7.62 -13.95
CA ILE A 310 -1.15 -7.01 -15.29
C ILE A 310 -2.55 -6.63 -15.76
N THR A 311 -3.52 -7.45 -15.39
CA THR A 311 -4.92 -7.28 -15.77
C THR A 311 -5.73 -6.71 -14.61
N LEU A 312 -6.93 -6.22 -14.91
CA LEU A 312 -7.87 -5.73 -13.89
C LEU A 312 -8.31 -6.83 -12.90
N GLY A 313 -7.96 -8.09 -13.14
CA GLY A 313 -8.33 -9.24 -12.31
C GLY A 313 -9.77 -9.70 -12.52
N ASN A 314 -10.64 -8.80 -12.98
CA ASN A 314 -12.02 -9.09 -13.37
C ASN A 314 -12.11 -9.34 -14.87
N ARG A 315 -12.85 -10.38 -15.26
CA ARG A 315 -13.12 -10.68 -16.67
C ARG A 315 -14.27 -9.78 -17.13
N MET A 316 -14.01 -8.94 -18.11
CA MET A 316 -14.96 -7.95 -18.60
C MET A 316 -15.61 -8.45 -19.89
N ALA A 317 -16.89 -8.14 -20.08
CA ALA A 317 -17.61 -8.45 -21.31
C ALA A 317 -16.96 -7.74 -22.50
N THR A 318 -16.76 -8.48 -23.60
CA THR A 318 -16.11 -7.96 -24.81
C THR A 318 -16.82 -8.27 -26.10
N GLU A 319 -17.65 -9.31 -26.12
CA GLU A 319 -18.37 -9.72 -27.32
C GLU A 319 -19.71 -10.35 -26.95
N PHE A 320 -20.73 -10.07 -27.77
CA PHE A 320 -22.03 -10.73 -27.74
C PHE A 320 -22.11 -11.70 -28.92
N ILE A 321 -22.27 -12.99 -28.63
CA ILE A 321 -22.32 -14.07 -29.62
C ILE A 321 -23.76 -14.63 -29.65
N PRO A 322 -24.60 -14.20 -30.60
CA PRO A 322 -26.00 -14.61 -30.64
C PRO A 322 -26.18 -16.08 -31.02
N ALA A 323 -27.26 -16.68 -30.52
CA ALA A 323 -27.73 -17.99 -30.95
C ALA A 323 -28.30 -17.93 -32.38
N PRO A 324 -28.45 -19.07 -33.08
CA PRO A 324 -29.08 -19.12 -34.40
C PRO A 324 -30.48 -18.46 -34.40
N GLY A 325 -30.71 -17.53 -35.33
CA GLY A 325 -31.98 -16.81 -35.44
C GLY A 325 -32.21 -15.75 -34.35
N ILE A 326 -31.16 -15.27 -33.70
CA ILE A 326 -31.16 -14.11 -32.80
C ILE A 326 -30.19 -13.06 -33.35
N THR A 327 -30.57 -11.79 -33.30
CA THR A 327 -29.66 -10.70 -33.65
C THR A 327 -28.75 -10.33 -32.48
N ALA A 328 -27.55 -9.82 -32.76
CA ALA A 328 -26.64 -9.38 -31.71
C ALA A 328 -27.23 -8.22 -30.87
N ALA A 329 -28.08 -7.38 -31.47
CA ALA A 329 -28.80 -6.31 -30.79
C ALA A 329 -29.86 -6.84 -29.81
N GLU A 330 -30.62 -7.88 -30.17
CA GLU A 330 -31.57 -8.53 -29.27
C GLU A 330 -30.86 -9.18 -28.07
N LEU A 331 -29.74 -9.87 -28.31
CA LEU A 331 -28.92 -10.42 -27.23
C LEU A 331 -28.37 -9.33 -26.31
N ALA A 332 -27.80 -8.26 -26.87
CA ALA A 332 -27.27 -7.14 -26.10
C ALA A 332 -28.36 -6.46 -25.26
N ASP A 333 -29.58 -6.35 -25.79
CA ASP A 333 -30.70 -5.78 -25.07
C ASP A 333 -31.09 -6.60 -23.85
N ALA A 334 -31.33 -7.90 -24.05
CA ALA A 334 -31.67 -8.80 -22.96
C ALA A 334 -30.53 -8.89 -21.93
N ALA A 335 -29.28 -8.94 -22.39
CA ALA A 335 -28.10 -8.95 -21.54
C ALA A 335 -28.00 -7.69 -20.68
N GLN A 336 -28.26 -6.51 -21.24
CA GLN A 336 -28.20 -5.25 -20.49
C GLN A 336 -29.24 -5.23 -19.37
N ILE A 337 -30.51 -5.53 -19.66
CA ILE A 337 -31.59 -5.45 -18.66
C ILE A 337 -31.35 -6.47 -17.54
N ALA A 338 -30.93 -7.69 -17.88
CA ALA A 338 -30.59 -8.72 -16.89
C ALA A 338 -29.35 -8.36 -16.04
N SER A 339 -28.54 -7.39 -16.48
CA SER A 339 -27.34 -6.90 -15.79
C SER A 339 -27.57 -5.64 -14.96
N LEU A 340 -28.73 -4.99 -15.05
CA LEU A 340 -28.98 -3.73 -14.33
C LEU A 340 -29.00 -3.91 -12.81
N SER A 341 -29.42 -5.09 -12.34
CA SER A 341 -29.42 -5.47 -10.92
C SER A 341 -28.17 -6.25 -10.50
N ASP A 342 -27.22 -6.42 -11.41
CA ASP A 342 -25.98 -7.14 -11.17
C ASP A 342 -24.84 -6.15 -10.93
N GLU A 343 -24.57 -5.89 -9.65
CA GLU A 343 -23.56 -4.92 -9.24
C GLU A 343 -22.12 -5.44 -9.38
N THR A 344 -21.92 -6.71 -9.76
CA THR A 344 -20.60 -7.29 -9.97
C THR A 344 -19.84 -6.57 -11.11
N PRO A 345 -18.49 -6.61 -11.11
CA PRO A 345 -17.69 -6.09 -12.23
C PRO A 345 -18.13 -6.67 -13.59
N GLU A 346 -18.44 -7.96 -13.63
CA GLU A 346 -18.96 -8.68 -14.79
C GLU A 346 -20.30 -8.07 -15.24
N GLY A 347 -21.25 -7.87 -14.33
CA GLY A 347 -22.54 -7.26 -14.64
C GLY A 347 -22.42 -5.85 -15.18
N ARG A 348 -21.63 -5.00 -14.52
CA ARG A 348 -21.37 -3.63 -14.97
C ARG A 348 -20.70 -3.60 -16.35
N SER A 349 -19.77 -4.52 -16.61
CA SER A 349 -19.08 -4.61 -17.91
C SER A 349 -20.03 -4.91 -19.06
N ILE A 350 -21.06 -5.74 -18.84
CA ILE A 350 -22.08 -6.05 -19.84
C ILE A 350 -22.94 -4.83 -20.15
N VAL A 351 -23.34 -4.07 -19.13
CA VAL A 351 -24.12 -2.83 -19.32
C VAL A 351 -23.34 -1.80 -20.12
N ILE A 352 -22.05 -1.65 -19.83
CA ILE A 352 -21.14 -0.76 -20.56
C ILE A 352 -20.99 -1.21 -22.02
N LEU A 353 -20.71 -2.49 -22.26
CA LEU A 353 -20.53 -3.03 -23.61
C LEU A 353 -21.79 -2.84 -24.46
N ALA A 354 -22.98 -3.12 -23.91
CA ALA A 354 -24.25 -2.93 -24.61
C ALA A 354 -24.50 -1.45 -24.97
N LYS A 355 -24.14 -0.54 -24.06
CA LYS A 355 -24.25 0.91 -24.30
C LYS A 355 -23.27 1.39 -25.38
N GLU A 356 -22.02 0.93 -25.35
CA GLU A 356 -20.98 1.36 -26.29
C GLU A 356 -21.18 0.81 -27.70
N GLN A 357 -21.50 -0.48 -27.84
CA GLN A 357 -21.63 -1.12 -29.15
C GLN A 357 -22.99 -0.86 -29.83
N TYR A 358 -24.08 -0.83 -29.07
CA TYR A 358 -25.45 -0.78 -29.62
C TYR A 358 -26.20 0.51 -29.26
N ASN A 359 -25.54 1.47 -28.61
CA ASN A 359 -26.13 2.76 -28.17
C ASN A 359 -27.45 2.59 -27.38
N ILE A 360 -27.59 1.48 -26.65
CA ILE A 360 -28.75 1.21 -25.80
C ILE A 360 -28.62 2.08 -24.53
N ARG A 361 -29.29 3.23 -24.55
CA ARG A 361 -29.28 4.23 -23.45
C ARG A 361 -30.40 3.96 -22.43
N GLN A 362 -30.30 4.65 -21.29
CA GLN A 362 -31.23 4.62 -20.14
C GLN A 362 -32.67 4.32 -20.53
N ARG A 363 -33.19 3.20 -20.01
CA ARG A 363 -34.61 2.86 -20.07
C ARG A 363 -35.31 3.44 -18.85
N ASP A 364 -36.53 3.91 -19.05
CA ASP A 364 -37.41 4.38 -17.99
C ASP A 364 -37.96 3.14 -17.25
N LEU A 365 -37.17 2.61 -16.30
CA LEU A 365 -37.43 1.36 -15.59
C LEU A 365 -38.75 1.39 -14.82
N SER A 366 -39.18 2.59 -14.41
CA SER A 366 -40.46 2.92 -13.78
C SER A 366 -41.68 2.46 -14.58
N LYS A 367 -41.57 2.38 -15.92
CA LYS A 367 -42.69 2.03 -16.81
C LYS A 367 -42.81 0.53 -17.10
N LEU A 368 -41.83 -0.28 -16.69
CA LEU A 368 -41.71 -1.69 -17.10
C LEU A 368 -42.32 -2.70 -16.14
N GLY A 369 -42.79 -2.28 -14.96
CA GLY A 369 -43.29 -3.21 -13.93
C GLY A 369 -42.26 -4.27 -13.55
N ALA A 370 -40.97 -3.92 -13.62
CA ALA A 370 -39.86 -4.86 -13.56
C ALA A 370 -39.57 -5.29 -12.11
N ALA A 371 -39.64 -6.59 -11.83
CA ALA A 371 -39.10 -7.17 -10.61
C ALA A 371 -37.69 -7.68 -10.89
N PHE A 372 -36.69 -6.95 -10.41
CA PHE A 372 -35.29 -7.30 -10.60
C PHE A 372 -34.88 -8.48 -9.71
N VAL A 373 -34.11 -9.39 -10.29
CA VAL A 373 -33.47 -10.49 -9.57
C VAL A 373 -31.99 -10.11 -9.43
N PRO A 374 -31.52 -9.74 -8.24
CA PRO A 374 -30.11 -9.43 -8.02
C PRO A 374 -29.25 -10.67 -8.30
N PHE A 375 -27.98 -10.45 -8.60
CA PHE A 375 -27.04 -11.56 -8.72
C PHE A 375 -26.92 -12.30 -7.39
N SER A 376 -27.01 -13.63 -7.42
CA SER A 376 -26.73 -14.49 -6.28
C SER A 376 -25.64 -15.48 -6.66
N ALA A 377 -24.60 -15.57 -5.83
CA ALA A 377 -23.53 -16.55 -6.03
C ALA A 377 -24.04 -18.00 -5.88
N GLN A 378 -25.09 -18.23 -5.09
CA GLN A 378 -25.73 -19.54 -4.94
C GLN A 378 -26.42 -19.98 -6.23
N THR A 379 -27.14 -19.06 -6.89
CA THR A 379 -27.81 -19.36 -8.18
C THR A 379 -26.89 -19.18 -9.39
N ARG A 380 -25.77 -18.47 -9.22
CA ARG A 380 -24.81 -18.07 -10.27
C ARG A 380 -25.48 -17.36 -11.46
N MET A 381 -26.57 -16.64 -11.20
CA MET A 381 -27.33 -15.91 -12.21
C MET A 381 -27.96 -14.64 -11.62
N SER A 382 -28.24 -13.69 -12.49
CA SER A 382 -29.05 -12.50 -12.23
C SER A 382 -30.11 -12.35 -13.32
N GLY A 383 -31.03 -11.40 -13.16
CA GLY A 383 -32.00 -11.14 -14.21
C GLY A 383 -33.09 -10.15 -13.87
N VAL A 384 -34.14 -10.19 -14.68
CA VAL A 384 -35.33 -9.38 -14.50
C VAL A 384 -36.57 -10.20 -14.83
N ASN A 385 -37.64 -9.97 -14.08
CA ASN A 385 -38.98 -10.42 -14.41
C ASN A 385 -39.76 -9.21 -14.93
N LEU A 386 -40.05 -9.22 -16.21
CA LEU A 386 -40.99 -8.31 -16.87
C LEU A 386 -42.27 -9.11 -17.13
N ASN A 387 -43.43 -8.45 -17.17
CA ASN A 387 -44.76 -9.06 -17.32
C ASN A 387 -44.80 -10.44 -18.02
N GLN A 388 -44.45 -10.52 -19.30
CA GLN A 388 -44.41 -11.78 -20.09
C GLN A 388 -42.98 -12.23 -20.45
N ARG A 389 -41.95 -11.59 -19.90
CA ARG A 389 -40.54 -11.84 -20.24
C ARG A 389 -39.72 -12.01 -18.98
N GLU A 390 -39.34 -13.25 -18.69
CA GLU A 390 -38.32 -13.55 -17.70
C GLU A 390 -36.96 -13.62 -18.39
N ILE A 391 -36.07 -12.69 -18.05
CA ILE A 391 -34.72 -12.66 -18.62
C ILE A 391 -33.75 -13.06 -17.53
N ARG A 392 -32.86 -14.00 -17.84
CA ARG A 392 -31.79 -14.46 -16.96
C ARG A 392 -30.46 -14.44 -17.68
N LYS A 393 -29.40 -14.08 -16.95
CA LYS A 393 -28.02 -14.25 -17.40
C LYS A 393 -27.22 -14.91 -16.28
N GLY A 394 -26.21 -15.67 -16.64
CA GLY A 394 -25.38 -16.33 -15.63
C GLY A 394 -24.42 -17.35 -16.21
N ALA A 395 -23.86 -18.17 -15.32
CA ALA A 395 -22.98 -19.26 -15.70
C ALA A 395 -23.69 -20.23 -16.66
N THR A 396 -22.94 -20.76 -17.62
CA THR A 396 -23.46 -21.64 -18.69
C THR A 396 -24.34 -22.76 -18.14
N GLU A 397 -23.85 -23.53 -17.15
CA GLU A 397 -24.60 -24.64 -16.55
C GLU A 397 -25.90 -24.17 -15.86
N ALA A 398 -25.85 -23.05 -15.14
CA ALA A 398 -26.98 -22.54 -14.36
C ALA A 398 -28.12 -22.09 -15.28
N ILE A 399 -27.79 -21.42 -16.38
CA ILE A 399 -28.78 -20.94 -17.36
C ILE A 399 -29.32 -22.09 -18.21
N MET A 400 -28.49 -23.05 -18.62
CA MET A 400 -28.99 -24.24 -19.32
C MET A 400 -29.95 -25.05 -18.45
N ALA A 401 -29.66 -25.21 -17.16
CA ALA A 401 -30.57 -25.86 -16.22
C ALA A 401 -31.88 -25.06 -16.05
N TYR A 402 -31.81 -23.73 -16.01
CA TYR A 402 -32.99 -22.86 -15.97
C TYR A 402 -33.86 -23.03 -17.22
N VAL A 403 -33.27 -22.98 -18.42
CA VAL A 403 -33.98 -23.14 -19.70
C VAL A 403 -34.68 -24.51 -19.77
N LYS A 404 -33.99 -25.59 -19.39
CA LYS A 404 -34.57 -26.94 -19.35
C LYS A 404 -35.75 -27.06 -18.38
N ARG A 405 -35.66 -26.44 -17.19
CA ARG A 405 -36.76 -26.42 -16.21
C ARG A 405 -38.01 -25.69 -16.74
N GLN A 406 -37.82 -24.69 -17.59
CA GLN A 406 -38.90 -23.97 -18.26
C GLN A 406 -39.43 -24.70 -19.52
N GLY A 407 -39.03 -25.95 -19.75
CA GLY A 407 -39.46 -26.75 -20.90
C GLY A 407 -38.83 -26.32 -22.23
N GLY A 408 -37.70 -25.62 -22.19
CA GLY A 408 -36.97 -25.13 -23.35
C GLY A 408 -35.81 -26.02 -23.78
N GLU A 409 -35.38 -25.87 -25.03
CA GLU A 409 -34.18 -26.49 -25.58
C GLU A 409 -33.07 -25.45 -25.80
N VAL A 410 -31.83 -25.85 -25.50
CA VAL A 410 -30.64 -25.01 -25.74
C VAL A 410 -30.01 -25.41 -27.06
N PRO A 411 -29.90 -24.51 -28.05
CA PRO A 411 -29.27 -24.83 -29.34
C PRO A 411 -27.82 -25.30 -29.14
N SER A 412 -27.41 -26.31 -29.92
CA SER A 412 -26.04 -26.87 -29.84
C SER A 412 -24.95 -25.83 -30.11
N GLU A 413 -25.24 -24.81 -30.93
CA GLU A 413 -24.33 -23.69 -31.18
C GLU A 413 -24.04 -22.83 -29.95
N VAL A 414 -25.00 -22.69 -29.02
CA VAL A 414 -24.76 -21.96 -27.75
C VAL A 414 -23.74 -22.71 -26.91
N GLN A 415 -23.86 -24.03 -26.82
CA GLN A 415 -22.89 -24.87 -26.12
C GLN A 415 -21.51 -24.81 -26.79
N LYS A 416 -21.43 -24.96 -28.12
CA LYS A 416 -20.16 -24.88 -28.85
C LYS A 416 -19.45 -23.54 -28.64
N ASN A 417 -20.19 -22.43 -28.65
CA ASN A 417 -19.62 -21.11 -28.41
C ASN A 417 -19.14 -20.94 -26.96
N ALA A 418 -19.87 -21.47 -25.98
CA ALA A 418 -19.42 -21.48 -24.60
C ALA A 418 -18.12 -22.31 -24.43
N ASP A 419 -18.06 -23.50 -25.05
CA ASP A 419 -16.88 -24.37 -25.02
C ASP A 419 -15.67 -23.73 -25.72
N ARG A 420 -15.90 -23.01 -26.83
CA ARG A 420 -14.86 -22.24 -27.52
C ARG A 420 -14.27 -21.17 -26.62
N ILE A 421 -15.12 -20.35 -25.99
CA ILE A 421 -14.69 -19.30 -25.06
C ILE A 421 -13.89 -19.91 -23.90
N ALA A 422 -14.36 -21.02 -23.34
CA ALA A 422 -13.67 -21.71 -22.25
C ALA A 422 -12.27 -22.21 -22.67
N LYS A 423 -12.14 -22.76 -23.88
CA LYS A 423 -10.85 -23.18 -24.47
C LYS A 423 -9.88 -22.02 -24.70
N GLU A 424 -10.40 -20.84 -25.02
CA GLU A 424 -9.62 -19.60 -25.17
C GLU A 424 -9.25 -18.95 -23.81
N GLY A 425 -9.64 -19.56 -22.69
CA GLY A 425 -9.37 -19.05 -21.34
C GLY A 425 -10.33 -17.94 -20.87
N GLY A 426 -11.43 -17.73 -21.59
CA GLY A 426 -12.49 -16.80 -21.26
C GLY A 426 -13.52 -17.33 -20.27
N THR A 427 -14.42 -16.45 -19.80
CA THR A 427 -15.66 -16.88 -19.14
C THR A 427 -16.85 -16.71 -20.10
N PRO A 428 -17.56 -17.78 -20.44
CA PRO A 428 -18.84 -17.68 -21.13
C PRO A 428 -19.98 -17.43 -20.14
N LEU A 429 -20.76 -16.38 -20.36
CA LEU A 429 -22.06 -16.19 -19.69
C LEU A 429 -23.19 -16.37 -20.70
N VAL A 430 -24.20 -17.16 -20.36
CA VAL A 430 -25.34 -17.39 -21.25
C VAL A 430 -26.47 -16.46 -20.85
N VAL A 431 -27.19 -15.93 -21.85
CA VAL A 431 -28.42 -15.16 -21.64
C VAL A 431 -29.60 -15.96 -22.16
N ALA A 432 -30.66 -16.04 -21.37
CA ALA A 432 -31.91 -16.67 -21.72
C ALA A 432 -33.08 -15.74 -21.49
N GLU A 433 -34.10 -15.88 -22.33
CA GLU A 433 -35.40 -15.24 -22.18
C GLU A 433 -36.48 -16.33 -22.20
N ASN A 434 -37.24 -16.42 -21.12
CA ASN A 434 -38.21 -17.48 -20.85
C ASN A 434 -37.56 -18.87 -20.99
N ASN A 435 -38.00 -19.64 -21.98
CA ASN A 435 -37.50 -20.98 -22.30
C ASN A 435 -36.52 -21.00 -23.50
N ARG A 436 -36.00 -19.84 -23.93
CA ARG A 436 -35.11 -19.74 -25.10
C ARG A 436 -33.75 -19.16 -24.71
N ALA A 437 -32.67 -19.85 -25.07
CA ALA A 437 -31.32 -19.30 -24.97
C ALA A 437 -31.06 -18.30 -26.11
N LEU A 438 -30.70 -17.07 -25.77
CA LEU A 438 -30.47 -15.98 -26.73
C LEU A 438 -29.04 -15.95 -27.27
N GLY A 439 -28.07 -16.42 -26.47
CA GLY A 439 -26.66 -16.48 -26.88
C GLY A 439 -25.69 -16.44 -25.71
N VAL A 440 -24.41 -16.21 -26.03
CA VAL A 440 -23.29 -16.22 -25.09
C VAL A 440 -22.59 -14.86 -25.09
N ILE A 441 -22.19 -14.39 -23.91
CA ILE A 441 -21.36 -13.22 -23.71
C ILE A 441 -19.95 -13.69 -23.41
N TYR A 442 -18.98 -13.21 -24.19
CA TYR A 442 -17.56 -13.50 -23.97
C TYR A 442 -16.95 -12.50 -23.00
N LEU A 443 -16.60 -12.97 -21.81
CA LEU A 443 -15.83 -12.20 -20.84
C LEU A 443 -14.33 -12.57 -20.93
N LYS A 444 -13.48 -11.57 -21.10
CA LYS A 444 -12.02 -11.73 -21.17
C LYS A 444 -11.31 -10.91 -20.10
N ASP A 445 -10.14 -11.36 -19.68
CA ASP A 445 -9.31 -10.64 -18.74
C ASP A 445 -8.65 -9.43 -19.44
N ILE A 446 -8.97 -8.21 -19.00
CA ILE A 446 -8.51 -6.97 -19.65
C ILE A 446 -7.23 -6.47 -18.98
N VAL A 447 -6.20 -6.21 -19.79
CA VAL A 447 -4.93 -5.60 -19.36
C VAL A 447 -5.17 -4.18 -18.86
N LYS A 448 -4.60 -3.83 -17.69
CA LYS A 448 -4.67 -2.47 -17.12
C LYS A 448 -4.13 -1.46 -18.13
N GLY A 449 -4.76 -0.28 -18.19
CA GLY A 449 -4.26 0.82 -19.02
C GLY A 449 -2.84 1.24 -18.62
N GLY A 450 -2.01 1.61 -19.60
CA GLY A 450 -0.64 2.08 -19.32
C GLY A 450 0.41 0.98 -19.10
N MET A 451 0.02 -0.31 -19.09
CA MET A 451 0.95 -1.41 -18.80
C MET A 451 2.03 -1.58 -19.87
N LYS A 452 1.69 -1.31 -21.14
CA LYS A 452 2.65 -1.39 -22.24
C LYS A 452 3.78 -0.37 -22.07
N GLU A 453 3.42 0.85 -21.67
CA GLU A 453 4.33 1.96 -21.40
C GLU A 453 5.19 1.66 -20.17
N ARG A 454 4.60 1.15 -19.09
CA ARG A 454 5.33 0.73 -17.87
C ARG A 454 6.36 -0.37 -18.17
N PHE A 455 6.00 -1.38 -18.96
CA PHE A 455 6.95 -2.42 -19.38
C PHE A 455 8.03 -1.88 -20.32
N ALA A 456 7.73 -0.88 -21.14
CA ALA A 456 8.75 -0.22 -21.95
C ALA A 456 9.74 0.58 -21.09
N GLU A 457 9.27 1.24 -20.03
CA GLU A 457 10.12 1.94 -19.07
C GLU A 457 11.04 0.98 -18.31
N LEU A 458 10.49 -0.13 -17.79
CA LEU A 458 11.29 -1.18 -17.13
C LEU A 458 12.37 -1.75 -18.06
N ARG A 459 12.03 -2.01 -19.33
CA ARG A 459 13.00 -2.45 -20.33
C ARG A 459 14.09 -1.41 -20.62
N ARG A 460 13.76 -0.11 -20.60
CA ARG A 460 14.76 0.97 -20.73
C ARG A 460 15.71 1.03 -19.54
N MET A 461 15.25 0.63 -18.36
CA MET A 461 16.08 0.48 -17.16
C MET A 461 16.96 -0.78 -17.18
N GLY A 462 16.82 -1.64 -18.20
CA GLY A 462 17.54 -2.90 -18.31
C GLY A 462 16.85 -4.09 -17.61
N ILE A 463 15.68 -3.86 -17.01
CA ILE A 463 14.94 -4.89 -16.28
C ILE A 463 14.13 -5.74 -17.26
N LYS A 464 14.36 -7.06 -17.24
CA LYS A 464 13.58 -8.03 -18.02
C LYS A 464 12.24 -8.29 -17.33
N THR A 465 11.18 -8.49 -18.12
CA THR A 465 9.84 -8.77 -17.61
C THR A 465 9.38 -10.11 -18.15
N VAL A 466 8.98 -11.04 -17.28
CA VAL A 466 8.43 -12.36 -17.64
C VAL A 466 7.00 -12.45 -17.17
#